data_AF-A0A7D9IL28-F1
#
_entry.id   AF-A0A7D9IL28-F1
#
_cell.length_a   1.000
_cell.length_b   1.000
_cell.length_c   1.000
_cell.angle_alpha   90.00
_cell.angle_beta   90.00
_cell.angle_gamma   90.00
#
_symmetry.space_group_name_H-M   'P 1'
#
loop_
_entity.id
_entity.type
_entity.pdbx_description
1 polymer ?
#
loop_
_entity_poly.entity_id
_entity_poly.type
_entity_poly.pdbx_seq_one_letter_code
_entity_poly.pdbx_strand_id
1 'polypeptide(L)'
;MVNELLSAWGPRAKFVDDLTALEVVPRNSPSLMNHIVADIHSFAEVNNMKLNPAKCKDMIVNFLHFNTSVLQPIIIGATRVESVSSFKLLGVYVTSDLTCDDLERVQKRALAIINPNYSYDDSLKLACIEPLVLRRDAACKRFVETILPGNPLYPIVHSRSAPVNHGYKVRSDNVANRPVSEIRYH
;
A
#
# COMPACT_ATOMS: atom_id res chain seq x y z
N MET A 1 8.06 7.26 -25.68
CA MET A 1 7.30 6.25 -26.45
C MET A 1 6.69 5.16 -25.57
N VAL A 2 7.48 4.38 -24.81
CA VAL A 2 6.94 3.38 -23.87
C VAL A 2 6.11 4.06 -22.76
N ASN A 3 6.62 5.13 -22.14
CA ASN A 3 5.93 5.79 -21.02
C ASN A 3 4.56 6.42 -21.31
N GLU A 4 4.24 6.79 -22.56
CA GLU A 4 2.97 7.43 -22.92
C GLU A 4 1.84 6.41 -23.08
N LEU A 5 2.07 5.30 -23.78
CA LEU A 5 1.11 4.19 -23.88
C LEU A 5 0.87 3.53 -22.53
N LEU A 6 1.93 3.46 -21.72
CA LEU A 6 1.90 2.88 -20.40
C LEU A 6 1.02 3.67 -19.41
N SER A 7 0.75 4.96 -19.63
CA SER A 7 -0.04 5.81 -18.71
C SER A 7 -1.50 5.34 -18.50
N ALA A 8 -2.04 4.57 -19.47
CA ALA A 8 -3.41 4.06 -19.44
C ALA A 8 -3.63 2.89 -18.47
N TRP A 9 -2.58 2.20 -18.04
CA TRP A 9 -2.67 0.94 -17.27
C TRP A 9 -2.82 1.12 -15.76
N GLY A 10 -2.93 2.37 -15.28
CA GLY A 10 -2.94 2.68 -13.86
C GLY A 10 -1.55 2.58 -13.20
N PRO A 11 -1.51 2.53 -11.85
CA PRO A 11 -0.27 2.47 -11.09
C PRO A 11 0.56 1.22 -11.42
N ARG A 12 1.86 1.40 -11.65
CA ARG A 12 2.78 0.31 -11.98
C ARG A 12 4.21 0.68 -11.61
N ALA A 13 5.06 -0.33 -11.51
CA ALA A 13 6.50 -0.18 -11.32
C ALA A 13 7.25 -1.16 -12.21
N LYS A 14 8.34 -0.71 -12.84
CA LYS A 14 9.26 -1.55 -13.62
C LYS A 14 10.65 -1.50 -12.98
N PHE A 15 11.28 -2.65 -12.82
CA PHE A 15 12.68 -2.76 -12.41
C PHE A 15 13.37 -3.87 -13.21
N VAL A 16 14.30 -3.49 -14.10
CA VAL A 16 14.95 -4.41 -15.05
C VAL A 16 13.89 -5.21 -15.84
N ASP A 17 13.78 -6.52 -15.59
CA ASP A 17 12.84 -7.43 -16.26
C ASP A 17 11.53 -7.60 -15.47
N ASP A 18 11.48 -7.14 -14.22
CA ASP A 18 10.30 -7.23 -13.37
C ASP A 18 9.33 -6.07 -13.66
N LEU A 19 8.07 -6.39 -13.88
CA LEU A 19 6.96 -5.45 -14.00
C LEU A 19 5.90 -5.79 -12.96
N THR A 20 5.50 -4.80 -12.17
CA THR A 20 4.37 -4.88 -11.23
C THR A 20 3.29 -3.92 -11.70
N ALA A 21 2.08 -4.42 -11.92
CA ALA A 21 0.88 -3.62 -12.20
C ALA A 21 -0.06 -3.68 -10.99
N LEU A 22 -0.71 -2.57 -10.68
CA LEU A 22 -1.61 -2.44 -9.52
C LEU A 22 -2.93 -1.82 -9.96
N GLU A 23 -4.03 -2.39 -9.49
CA GLU A 23 -5.36 -1.83 -9.64
C GLU A 23 -5.99 -1.63 -8.25
N VAL A 24 -6.63 -0.48 -8.04
CA VAL A 24 -7.50 -0.25 -6.88
C VAL A 24 -8.93 -0.52 -7.33
N VAL A 25 -9.52 -1.63 -6.87
CA VAL A 25 -10.89 -2.02 -7.22
C VAL A 25 -11.87 -1.47 -6.18
N PRO A 26 -12.78 -0.55 -6.52
CA PRO A 26 -13.80 -0.09 -5.59
C PRO A 26 -14.76 -1.21 -5.20
N ARG A 27 -15.38 -1.09 -4.02
CA ARG A 27 -16.36 -2.08 -3.55
C ARG A 27 -17.47 -2.26 -4.61
N ASN A 28 -17.84 -3.52 -4.87
CA ASN A 28 -18.87 -3.91 -5.84
C ASN A 28 -18.59 -3.46 -7.29
N SER A 29 -17.33 -3.20 -7.64
CA SER A 29 -16.92 -2.88 -9.01
C SER A 29 -16.18 -4.04 -9.64
N PRO A 30 -16.26 -4.23 -10.97
CA PRO A 30 -15.45 -5.21 -11.67
C PRO A 30 -13.97 -4.79 -11.68
N SER A 31 -13.07 -5.76 -11.77
CA SER A 31 -11.64 -5.53 -12.00
C SER A 31 -11.33 -5.40 -13.49
N LEU A 32 -10.47 -4.45 -13.81
CA LEU A 32 -9.90 -4.19 -15.13
C LEU A 32 -8.56 -4.91 -15.34
N MET A 33 -8.03 -5.61 -14.33
CA MET A 33 -6.71 -6.23 -14.38
C MET A 33 -6.54 -7.19 -15.57
N ASN A 34 -7.56 -7.96 -15.94
CA ASN A 34 -7.47 -8.83 -17.12
C ASN A 34 -7.31 -8.04 -18.43
N HIS A 35 -7.91 -6.85 -18.54
CA HIS A 35 -7.71 -5.97 -19.69
C HIS A 35 -6.29 -5.37 -19.68
N ILE A 36 -5.84 -4.89 -18.52
CA ILE A 36 -4.49 -4.35 -18.34
C ILE A 36 -3.43 -5.42 -18.71
N VAL A 37 -3.62 -6.64 -18.24
CA VAL A 37 -2.72 -7.77 -18.52
C VAL A 37 -2.74 -8.16 -20.00
N ALA A 38 -3.90 -8.11 -20.66
CA ALA A 38 -4.00 -8.34 -22.11
C ALA A 38 -3.21 -7.27 -22.89
N ASP A 39 -3.33 -5.99 -22.51
CA ASP A 39 -2.58 -4.90 -23.13
C ASP A 39 -1.07 -5.05 -22.91
N ILE A 40 -0.65 -5.42 -21.69
CA ILE A 40 0.77 -5.72 -21.38
C ILE A 40 1.27 -6.88 -22.24
N HIS A 41 0.46 -7.93 -22.42
CA HIS A 41 0.81 -9.08 -23.25
C HIS A 41 0.99 -8.68 -24.71
N SER A 42 0.03 -7.96 -25.30
CA SER A 42 0.14 -7.48 -26.68
C SER A 42 1.32 -6.53 -26.86
N PHE A 43 1.56 -5.63 -25.90
CA PHE A 43 2.74 -4.77 -25.92
C PHE A 43 4.04 -5.57 -25.90
N ALA A 44 4.13 -6.61 -25.05
CA ALA A 44 5.31 -7.46 -25.00
C ALA A 44 5.56 -8.14 -26.36
N GLU A 45 4.52 -8.71 -26.99
CA GLU A 45 4.63 -9.35 -28.30
C GLU A 45 5.12 -8.38 -29.38
N VAL A 46 4.53 -7.18 -29.45
CA VAL A 46 4.94 -6.13 -30.41
C VAL A 46 6.41 -5.71 -30.22
N ASN A 47 6.91 -5.79 -28.99
CA ASN A 47 8.28 -5.41 -28.66
C ASN A 47 9.25 -6.61 -28.63
N ASN A 48 8.88 -7.75 -29.21
CA ASN A 48 9.69 -8.98 -29.23
C ASN A 48 10.09 -9.47 -27.83
N MET A 49 9.28 -9.16 -26.83
CA MET A 49 9.39 -9.66 -25.48
C MET A 49 8.41 -10.81 -25.27
N LYS A 50 8.70 -11.68 -24.31
CA LYS A 50 7.82 -12.81 -23.96
C LYS A 50 7.55 -12.81 -22.46
N LEU A 51 6.29 -12.62 -22.08
CA LEU A 51 5.87 -12.85 -20.70
C LEU A 51 6.01 -14.34 -20.36
N ASN A 52 6.36 -14.63 -19.12
CA ASN A 52 6.40 -15.99 -18.59
C ASN A 52 5.29 -16.15 -17.54
N PRO A 53 4.09 -16.62 -17.94
CA PRO A 53 2.95 -16.72 -17.03
C PRO A 53 3.22 -17.58 -15.80
N ALA A 54 4.08 -18.60 -15.90
CA ALA A 54 4.44 -19.46 -14.78
C ALA A 54 5.25 -18.72 -13.70
N LYS A 55 6.00 -17.67 -14.09
CA LYS A 55 6.73 -16.80 -13.17
C LYS A 55 5.91 -15.60 -12.68
N CYS A 56 4.85 -15.23 -13.40
CA CYS A 56 3.92 -14.20 -12.95
C CYS A 56 3.19 -14.65 -11.67
N LYS A 57 2.88 -13.68 -10.81
CA LYS A 57 2.12 -13.88 -9.58
C LYS A 57 1.04 -12.81 -9.49
N ASP A 58 -0.15 -13.26 -9.13
CA ASP A 58 -1.30 -12.43 -8.83
C ASP A 58 -1.46 -12.35 -7.30
N MET A 59 -1.70 -11.18 -6.75
CA MET A 59 -1.88 -11.00 -5.31
C MET A 59 -3.03 -10.03 -5.07
N ILE A 60 -4.04 -10.50 -4.34
CA ILE A 60 -5.21 -9.70 -3.97
C ILE A 60 -5.03 -9.25 -2.53
N VAL A 61 -5.05 -7.94 -2.31
CA VAL A 61 -5.08 -7.32 -0.98
C VAL A 61 -6.51 -6.83 -0.72
N ASN A 62 -7.17 -7.37 0.29
CA ASN A 62 -8.56 -7.06 0.59
C ASN A 62 -8.80 -6.89 2.09
N PHE A 63 -9.27 -5.70 2.48
CA PHE A 63 -9.59 -5.36 3.87
C PHE A 63 -11.11 -5.35 4.17
N LEU A 64 -11.94 -5.80 3.22
CA LEU A 64 -13.38 -5.87 3.41
C LEU A 64 -13.75 -7.08 4.29
N HIS A 65 -14.43 -6.82 5.41
CA HIS A 65 -14.97 -7.86 6.30
C HIS A 65 -16.02 -8.73 5.60
N PHE A 66 -16.80 -8.15 4.69
CA PHE A 66 -17.78 -8.84 3.87
C PHE A 66 -17.46 -8.60 2.41
N ASN A 67 -16.81 -9.58 1.78
CA ASN A 67 -16.55 -9.57 0.35
C ASN A 67 -17.40 -10.63 -0.33
N THR A 68 -18.38 -10.20 -1.13
CA THR A 68 -19.21 -11.06 -1.98
C THR A 68 -18.71 -11.10 -3.42
N SER A 69 -17.68 -10.31 -3.75
CA SER A 69 -17.15 -10.18 -5.11
C SER A 69 -16.11 -11.26 -5.37
N VAL A 70 -16.38 -12.09 -6.37
CA VAL A 70 -15.41 -13.05 -6.90
C VAL A 70 -14.66 -12.38 -8.05
N LEU A 71 -13.36 -12.12 -7.84
CA LEU A 71 -12.50 -11.62 -8.92
C LEU A 71 -12.20 -12.76 -9.90
N GLN A 72 -12.23 -12.43 -11.19
CA GLN A 72 -11.90 -13.39 -12.24
C GLN A 72 -10.40 -13.73 -12.17
N PRO A 73 -10.01 -15.01 -12.35
CA PRO A 73 -8.59 -15.36 -12.43
C PRO A 73 -7.88 -14.59 -13.53
N ILE A 74 -6.63 -14.22 -13.29
CA ILE A 74 -5.80 -13.59 -14.32
C ILE A 74 -5.33 -14.65 -15.32
N ILE A 75 -5.51 -14.37 -16.60
CA ILE A 75 -5.10 -15.26 -17.70
C ILE A 75 -4.13 -14.51 -18.62
N ILE A 76 -2.97 -15.11 -18.89
CA ILE A 76 -1.98 -14.62 -19.86
C ILE A 76 -1.86 -15.64 -20.99
N GLY A 77 -2.29 -15.27 -22.19
CA GLY A 77 -2.43 -16.20 -23.30
C GLY A 77 -3.42 -17.33 -22.95
N ALA A 78 -2.92 -18.56 -22.84
CA ALA A 78 -3.71 -19.72 -22.40
C ALA A 78 -3.42 -20.17 -20.96
N THR A 79 -2.57 -19.44 -20.22
CA THR A 79 -2.10 -19.85 -18.89
C THR A 79 -2.74 -19.00 -17.80
N ARG A 80 -3.33 -19.65 -16.80
CA ARG A 80 -3.81 -19.00 -15.59
C ARG A 80 -2.62 -18.64 -14.69
N VAL A 81 -2.57 -17.39 -14.24
CA VAL A 81 -1.55 -16.91 -13.29
C VAL A 81 -1.87 -17.44 -11.89
N GLU A 82 -0.83 -17.81 -11.16
CA GLU A 82 -0.93 -18.25 -9.78
C GLU A 82 -1.30 -17.08 -8.86
N SER A 83 -2.41 -17.22 -8.13
CA SER A 83 -2.79 -16.29 -7.06
C SER A 83 -2.10 -16.69 -5.74
N VAL A 84 -1.41 -15.75 -5.11
CA VAL A 84 -0.59 -15.97 -3.91
C VAL A 84 -0.99 -15.02 -2.78
N SER A 85 -0.77 -15.44 -1.52
CA SER A 85 -0.93 -14.60 -0.33
C SER A 85 0.38 -13.97 0.15
N SER A 86 1.52 -14.40 -0.40
CA SER A 86 2.84 -13.86 -0.08
C SER A 86 3.78 -14.07 -1.28
N PHE A 87 4.62 -13.08 -1.55
CA PHE A 87 5.60 -13.15 -2.62
C PHE A 87 6.85 -12.32 -2.30
N LYS A 88 8.00 -12.74 -2.81
CA LYS A 88 9.26 -12.00 -2.66
C LYS A 88 9.46 -11.06 -3.85
N LEU A 89 9.14 -9.78 -3.65
CA LEU A 89 9.34 -8.73 -4.64
C LEU A 89 10.65 -7.99 -4.35
N LEU A 90 11.60 -8.02 -5.31
CA LEU A 90 12.90 -7.32 -5.23
C LEU A 90 13.70 -7.59 -3.93
N GLY A 91 13.54 -8.78 -3.36
CA GLY A 91 14.25 -9.18 -2.13
C GLY A 91 13.44 -9.03 -0.84
N VAL A 92 12.25 -8.43 -0.87
CA VAL A 92 11.36 -8.28 0.29
C VAL A 92 10.11 -9.12 0.14
N TYR A 93 9.70 -9.76 1.22
CA TYR A 93 8.41 -10.44 1.28
C TYR A 93 7.29 -9.42 1.45
N VAL A 94 6.31 -9.49 0.56
CA VAL A 94 5.05 -8.75 0.60
C VAL A 94 3.93 -9.77 0.77
N THR A 95 2.98 -9.46 1.65
CA THR A 95 1.88 -10.34 2.01
C THR A 95 0.53 -9.68 1.73
N SER A 96 -0.51 -10.49 1.51
CA SER A 96 -1.85 -10.02 1.13
C SER A 96 -2.60 -9.30 2.26
N ASP A 97 -2.12 -9.38 3.49
CA ASP A 97 -2.62 -8.63 4.65
C ASP A 97 -1.96 -7.25 4.81
N LEU A 98 -0.86 -6.99 4.09
CA LEU A 98 -0.17 -5.70 3.94
C LEU A 98 -0.13 -4.86 5.23
N THR A 99 0.65 -5.32 6.20
CA THR A 99 0.83 -4.61 7.47
C THR A 99 1.65 -3.34 7.29
N CYS A 100 1.65 -2.48 8.31
CA CYS A 100 2.49 -1.28 8.27
C CYS A 100 3.99 -1.61 8.27
N ASP A 101 4.37 -2.73 8.89
CA ASP A 101 5.76 -3.20 8.88
C ASP A 101 6.15 -3.69 7.49
N ASP A 102 5.22 -4.30 6.74
CA ASP A 102 5.44 -4.65 5.33
C ASP A 102 5.76 -3.42 4.50
N LEU A 103 4.95 -2.36 4.65
CA LEU A 103 5.17 -1.09 3.95
C LEU A 103 6.55 -0.49 4.27
N GLU A 104 6.95 -0.51 5.55
CA GLU A 104 8.24 0.01 5.95
C GLU A 104 9.41 -0.84 5.42
N ARG A 105 9.29 -2.17 5.43
CA ARG A 105 10.30 -3.08 4.84
C ARG A 105 10.46 -2.86 3.35
N VAL A 106 9.36 -2.72 2.62
CA VAL A 106 9.37 -2.43 1.18
C VAL A 106 10.04 -1.08 0.92
N GLN A 107 9.67 -0.03 1.67
CA GLN A 107 10.27 1.30 1.51
C GLN A 107 11.77 1.28 1.80
N LYS A 108 12.19 0.65 2.91
CA LYS A 108 13.61 0.48 3.27
C LYS A 108 14.38 -0.22 2.17
N ARG A 109 13.84 -1.30 1.61
CA ARG A 109 14.50 -2.03 0.53
C ARG A 109 14.59 -1.22 -0.74
N ALA A 110 13.52 -0.55 -1.14
CA ALA A 110 13.52 0.31 -2.34
C ALA A 110 14.60 1.39 -2.22
N LEU A 111 14.67 2.08 -1.07
CA LEU A 111 15.69 3.10 -0.82
C LEU A 111 17.10 2.52 -0.74
N ALA A 112 17.28 1.32 -0.19
CA ALA A 112 18.58 0.66 -0.19
C ALA A 112 19.05 0.24 -1.60
N ILE A 113 18.13 0.01 -2.54
CA ILE A 113 18.47 -0.25 -3.95
C ILE A 113 18.81 1.07 -4.66
N ILE A 114 18.05 2.13 -4.42
CA ILE A 114 18.23 3.43 -5.09
C ILE A 114 19.47 4.16 -4.55
N ASN A 115 19.68 4.14 -3.24
CA ASN A 115 20.72 4.86 -2.51
C ASN A 115 21.56 3.88 -1.65
N PRO A 116 22.36 2.98 -2.26
CA PRO A 116 22.99 1.86 -1.55
C PRO A 116 23.99 2.26 -0.47
N ASN A 117 24.55 3.48 -0.55
CA ASN A 117 25.56 3.98 0.37
C ASN A 117 24.99 4.90 1.47
N TYR A 118 23.68 5.04 1.54
CA TYR A 118 23.02 5.94 2.49
C TYR A 118 22.26 5.15 3.55
N SER A 119 22.18 5.71 4.75
CA SER A 119 21.25 5.23 5.76
C SER A 119 19.80 5.37 5.27
N TYR A 120 18.87 4.67 5.92
CA TYR A 120 17.44 4.84 5.60
C TYR A 120 16.98 6.28 5.77
N ASP A 121 17.36 6.92 6.88
CA ASP A 121 16.96 8.30 7.18
C ASP A 121 17.56 9.32 6.21
N ASP A 122 18.81 9.12 5.79
CA ASP A 122 19.43 10.01 4.79
C ASP A 122 18.86 9.79 3.40
N SER A 123 18.51 8.54 3.06
CA SER A 123 17.80 8.23 1.83
C SER A 123 16.42 8.87 1.77
N LEU A 124 15.70 8.93 2.89
CA LEU A 124 14.42 9.65 3.00
C LEU A 124 14.58 11.14 2.72
N LYS A 125 15.58 11.78 3.36
CA LYS A 125 15.89 13.20 3.13
C LYS A 125 16.26 13.46 1.67
N LEU A 126 17.12 12.62 1.09
CA LEU A 126 17.58 12.76 -0.30
C LEU A 126 16.44 12.60 -1.31
N ALA A 127 15.52 11.66 -1.05
CA ALA A 127 14.35 11.43 -1.90
C ALA A 127 13.20 12.42 -1.65
N CYS A 128 13.35 13.35 -0.69
CA CYS A 128 12.29 14.23 -0.21
C CYS A 128 11.02 13.44 0.22
N ILE A 129 11.22 12.27 0.83
CA ILE A 129 10.13 11.42 1.32
C ILE A 129 10.05 11.54 2.83
N GLU A 130 8.88 11.94 3.32
CA GLU A 130 8.62 11.96 4.75
C GLU A 130 8.57 10.53 5.33
N PRO A 131 9.13 10.28 6.54
CA PRO A 131 9.03 8.99 7.21
C PRO A 131 7.62 8.43 7.23
N LEU A 132 7.49 7.11 7.02
CA LEU A 132 6.18 6.43 6.94
C LEU A 132 5.30 6.70 8.16
N VAL A 133 5.90 6.77 9.35
CA VAL A 133 5.20 7.07 10.61
C VAL A 133 4.47 8.42 10.57
N LEU A 134 5.11 9.45 10.03
CA LEU A 134 4.52 10.80 9.94
C LEU A 134 3.42 10.85 8.88
N ARG A 135 3.65 10.22 7.72
CA ARG A 135 2.63 10.12 6.66
C ARG A 135 1.38 9.39 7.14
N ARG A 136 1.55 8.35 7.96
CA ARG A 136 0.44 7.62 8.60
C ARG A 136 -0.30 8.47 9.61
N ASP A 137 0.42 9.17 10.49
CA ASP A 137 -0.19 10.09 11.46
C ASP A 137 -1.01 11.18 10.75
N ALA A 138 -0.43 11.79 9.71
CA ALA A 138 -1.13 12.77 8.88
C ALA A 138 -2.36 12.17 8.18
N ALA A 139 -2.29 10.94 7.67
CA ALA A 139 -3.44 10.26 7.09
C ALA A 139 -4.55 9.98 8.11
N CYS A 140 -4.20 9.56 9.33
CA CYS A 140 -5.15 9.37 10.42
C CYS A 140 -5.83 10.69 10.82
N LYS A 141 -5.07 11.78 10.95
CA LYS A 141 -5.61 13.12 11.25
C LYS A 141 -6.59 13.57 10.18
N ARG A 142 -6.20 13.50 8.90
CA ARG A 142 -7.10 13.82 7.79
C ARG A 142 -8.36 12.97 7.78
N PHE A 143 -8.24 11.66 8.03
CA PHE A 143 -9.41 10.79 8.13
C PHE A 143 -10.35 11.26 9.24
N VAL A 144 -9.83 11.54 10.43
CA VAL A 144 -10.61 12.04 11.56
C VAL A 144 -11.32 13.36 11.24
N GLU A 145 -10.63 14.29 10.59
CA GLU A 145 -11.18 15.58 10.15
C GLU A 145 -12.33 15.43 9.13
N THR A 146 -12.32 14.37 8.33
CA THR A 146 -13.40 14.09 7.36
C THR A 146 -14.66 13.49 7.98
N ILE A 147 -14.63 13.10 9.26
CA ILE A 147 -15.78 12.52 9.95
C ILE A 147 -16.72 13.65 10.39
N LEU A 148 -17.82 13.81 9.67
CA LEU A 148 -18.86 14.82 9.91
C LEU A 148 -20.09 14.26 10.63
N PRO A 149 -20.96 15.11 11.21
CA PRO A 149 -22.23 14.66 11.80
C PRO A 149 -23.02 13.78 10.83
N GLY A 150 -23.54 12.66 11.32
CA GLY A 150 -24.22 11.64 10.50
C GLY A 150 -23.33 10.46 10.09
N ASN A 151 -22.00 10.58 10.23
CA ASN A 151 -21.11 9.41 10.14
C ASN A 151 -21.25 8.54 11.42
N PRO A 152 -21.33 7.19 11.31
CA PRO A 152 -21.41 6.31 12.48
C PRO A 152 -20.27 6.47 13.49
N LEU A 153 -19.09 6.93 13.04
CA LEU A 153 -17.92 7.16 13.87
C LEU A 153 -17.92 8.56 14.52
N TYR A 154 -18.77 9.48 14.07
CA TYR A 154 -18.80 10.87 14.56
C TYR A 154 -18.96 10.95 16.08
N PRO A 155 -19.91 10.23 16.72
CA PRO A 155 -20.07 10.27 18.17
C PRO A 155 -18.84 9.72 18.89
N ILE A 156 -18.16 8.70 18.36
CA ILE A 156 -16.99 8.09 19.01
C ILE A 156 -15.81 9.06 19.00
N VAL A 157 -15.59 9.73 17.87
CA VAL A 157 -14.48 10.66 17.67
C VAL A 157 -14.70 11.95 18.45
N HIS A 158 -15.92 12.49 18.46
CA HIS A 158 -16.21 13.81 19.00
C HIS A 158 -16.82 13.80 20.42
N SER A 159 -17.19 12.63 20.98
CA SER A 159 -17.62 12.51 22.38
C SER A 159 -16.50 12.67 23.40
N ARG A 160 -15.23 12.56 22.97
CA ARG A 160 -14.06 12.71 23.84
C ARG A 160 -13.71 14.16 24.18
N SER A 161 -14.47 15.13 23.68
CA SER A 161 -14.27 16.55 23.99
C SER A 161 -14.83 17.00 25.35
N ALA A 162 -15.43 16.10 26.13
CA ALA A 162 -15.74 16.40 27.53
C ALA A 162 -14.47 16.27 28.40
N PRO A 163 -14.16 17.25 29.27
CA PRO A 163 -13.05 17.10 30.21
C PRO A 163 -13.30 15.86 31.07
N VAL A 164 -12.39 14.88 30.96
CA VAL A 164 -12.48 13.64 31.71
C VAL A 164 -12.20 13.95 33.17
N ASN A 165 -13.25 14.18 33.96
CA ASN A 165 -13.19 14.43 35.40
C ASN A 165 -12.90 13.16 36.22
N HIS A 166 -12.41 12.10 35.59
CA HIS A 166 -12.03 10.85 36.25
C HIS A 166 -10.69 10.36 35.73
N GLY A 167 -9.67 10.43 36.60
CA GLY A 167 -8.35 9.91 36.32
C GLY A 167 -8.40 8.41 36.05
N TYR A 168 -8.19 8.02 34.79
CA TYR A 168 -7.87 6.64 34.48
C TYR A 168 -6.45 6.35 34.99
N LYS A 169 -6.32 5.37 35.89
CA LYS A 169 -5.02 4.77 36.19
C LYS A 169 -4.59 3.97 34.96
N VAL A 170 -3.81 4.62 34.10
CA VAL A 170 -2.99 3.93 33.10
C VAL A 170 -2.09 2.98 33.89
N ARG A 171 -2.03 1.69 33.50
CA ARG A 171 -1.14 0.71 34.12
C ARG A 171 0.29 1.26 34.08
N SER A 172 0.74 1.79 35.20
CA SER A 172 2.15 1.96 35.53
C SER A 172 2.74 0.57 35.52
N ASP A 173 3.48 0.25 34.46
CA ASP A 173 4.73 -0.52 34.48
C ASP A 173 5.18 -0.75 33.04
N ASN A 174 5.92 0.22 32.51
CA ASN A 174 7.29 -0.01 32.02
C ASN A 174 7.89 1.31 31.57
N VAL A 175 8.89 1.74 32.32
CA VAL A 175 9.70 2.93 32.13
C VAL A 175 10.46 2.81 30.81
N ALA A 176 10.18 3.73 29.88
CA ALA A 176 11.17 4.22 28.94
C ALA A 176 10.88 5.71 28.67
N ASN A 177 11.64 6.57 29.37
CA ASN A 177 11.66 8.02 29.23
C ASN A 177 11.64 8.47 27.76
N ARG A 178 10.57 9.15 27.34
CA ARG A 178 10.64 10.25 26.35
C ARG A 178 9.60 11.32 26.74
N PRO A 179 9.97 12.62 26.73
CA PRO A 179 9.04 13.68 27.09
C PRO A 179 7.97 13.79 26.00
N VAL A 180 6.71 13.64 26.40
CA VAL A 180 5.55 14.00 25.58
C VAL A 180 5.51 15.52 25.56
N SER A 181 5.95 16.14 24.47
CA SER A 181 5.66 17.54 24.20
C SER A 181 4.16 17.69 24.03
N GLU A 182 3.50 18.35 24.99
CA GLU A 182 2.10 18.79 24.90
C GLU A 182 1.92 19.60 23.60
N ILE A 183 1.21 19.03 22.63
CA ILE A 183 0.66 19.80 21.52
C ILE A 183 -0.66 20.38 22.01
N ARG A 184 -0.62 21.65 22.44
CA ARG A 184 -1.83 22.47 22.60
C ARG A 184 -2.24 22.97 21.23
N TYR A 185 -3.47 22.64 20.83
CA TYR A 185 -4.12 23.25 19.68
C TYR A 185 -4.72 24.60 20.12
N HIS A 186 -4.26 25.68 19.49
CA HIS A 186 -4.96 26.97 19.44
C HIS A 186 -5.51 27.15 18.03
#